data_AF-A0A503AQ17-F1
#
_entry.id   AF-A0A503AQ17-F1
#
_cell.length_a   1.000
_cell.length_b   1.000
_cell.length_c   1.000
_cell.angle_alpha   90.00
_cell.angle_beta   90.00
_cell.angle_gamma   90.00
#
_symmetry.space_group_name_H-M   'P 1'
#
loop_
_entity.id
_entity.type
_entity.pdbx_description
1 polymer ?
#
loop_
_entity_poly.entity_id
_entity_poly.type
_entity_poly.pdbx_seq_one_letter_code
_entity_poly.pdbx_strand_id
1 'polypeptide(L)'
;MPKAAQLLIGIIIVAGACWVGAYTGAAITVITMGFLGGVGELVSVMLPLLAAAFVFWRGTRSGKPGYQWAPLVFFVGWALVSVAMRGYLTLEAAKVTSPAIDPDLAKIKTLVVDDFLNTSRTFVSESVVDQLVEIAHKDNNPANPISSVRQTTLASGPECTDEDMARSAQLRAVGRTDECFKQTMLPAVPDGLRILHPADYHWGPSQPGKLTAVVADNGRETEVLQWRRNSARVPAYLPLFRMGMGSFDQAQTIWETRSGPFEVVNYGDVDLTPQAMAAAIYRFDPSLPPKPNTADPAVLAEQAFALASRGDLSAALNIVALLDRKNYLDDNMVKAAAYAIFKIKSDIAGGRLPKLDKFADKLNVRQRNVLNDEIIRILTTPAACRCRAFLFSSADLGQRAIDAFQNTSDLEQWQYDGLLTATMYVATPFREHRQKLFASIIASHDPSNGRRLVSYARMAGLTLLDAEMRALMSKLPELRGEELFLLAVDVRLPSPAQAARFSSTYDPQLNVHSDTWRAFWGAMRSQASRIPDDKQRLRALDEIGKRQAES
;
A
#
# COMPACT_ATOMS: atom_id res chain seq x y z
N MET A 1 -2.51 38.99 -61.36
CA MET A 1 -2.12 37.63 -60.91
C MET A 1 -3.37 36.77 -60.81
N PRO A 2 -3.42 35.58 -61.47
CA PRO A 2 -4.58 34.70 -61.46
C PRO A 2 -5.01 34.28 -60.04
N LYS A 3 -6.30 34.01 -59.82
CA LYS A 3 -6.83 33.57 -58.51
C LYS A 3 -6.12 32.31 -57.99
N ALA A 4 -5.85 31.36 -58.89
CA ALA A 4 -5.12 30.12 -58.57
C ALA A 4 -3.68 30.39 -58.09
N ALA A 5 -2.97 31.32 -58.72
CA ALA A 5 -1.62 31.70 -58.32
C ALA A 5 -1.60 32.40 -56.95
N GLN A 6 -2.61 33.24 -56.66
CA GLN A 6 -2.77 33.87 -55.34
C GLN A 6 -3.01 32.81 -54.25
N LEU A 7 -3.91 31.85 -54.51
CA LEU A 7 -4.20 30.75 -53.59
C LEU A 7 -2.95 29.91 -53.30
N LEU A 8 -2.23 29.49 -54.36
CA LEU A 8 -1.01 28.69 -54.24
C LEU A 8 0.06 29.42 -53.41
N ILE A 9 0.30 30.69 -53.68
CA ILE A 9 1.29 31.50 -52.93
C ILE A 9 0.85 31.64 -51.46
N GLY A 10 -0.45 31.87 -51.21
CA GLY A 10 -0.97 31.93 -49.84
C GLY A 10 -0.76 30.63 -49.07
N ILE A 11 -1.02 29.48 -49.70
CA ILE A 11 -0.79 28.14 -49.13
C ILE A 11 0.70 27.94 -48.82
N ILE A 12 1.60 28.30 -49.76
CA ILE A 12 3.06 28.19 -49.57
C ILE A 12 3.54 29.04 -48.39
N ILE A 13 3.00 30.25 -48.22
CA ILE A 13 3.35 31.13 -47.10
C ILE A 13 2.94 30.50 -45.76
N VAL A 14 1.71 29.98 -45.67
CA VAL A 14 1.22 29.34 -44.43
C VAL A 14 2.00 28.05 -44.15
N ALA A 15 2.26 27.22 -45.16
CA ALA A 15 3.05 26.00 -45.03
C ALA A 15 4.50 26.30 -44.61
N GLY A 16 5.14 27.30 -45.21
CA GLY A 16 6.47 27.77 -44.86
C GLY A 16 6.53 28.26 -43.41
N ALA A 17 5.49 28.98 -42.96
CA ALA A 17 5.38 29.41 -41.56
C ALA A 17 5.24 28.21 -40.60
N CYS A 18 4.47 27.17 -40.95
CA CYS A 18 4.39 25.93 -40.17
C CYS A 18 5.75 25.24 -40.04
N TRP A 19 6.50 25.13 -41.14
CA TRP A 19 7.83 24.50 -41.13
C TRP A 19 8.88 25.32 -40.38
N VAL A 20 8.95 26.62 -40.65
CA VAL A 20 9.89 27.52 -39.97
C VAL A 20 9.56 27.59 -38.48
N GLY A 21 8.29 27.76 -38.12
CA GLY A 21 7.83 27.75 -36.73
C GLY A 21 8.17 26.47 -35.98
N ALA A 22 8.08 25.30 -36.64
CA ALA A 22 8.48 24.02 -36.07
C ALA A 22 9.98 23.94 -35.77
N TYR A 23 10.84 24.27 -36.76
CA TYR A 23 12.29 24.15 -36.60
C TYR A 23 12.88 25.22 -35.68
N THR A 24 12.42 26.47 -35.82
CA THR A 24 12.86 27.59 -34.97
C THR A 24 12.39 27.42 -33.54
N GLY A 25 11.16 26.99 -33.31
CA GLY A 25 10.69 26.70 -31.96
C GLY A 25 11.42 25.53 -31.32
N ALA A 26 11.67 24.43 -32.04
CA ALA A 26 12.48 23.32 -31.54
C ALA A 26 13.91 23.76 -31.17
N ALA A 27 14.56 24.55 -32.04
CA ALA A 27 15.89 25.08 -31.77
C ALA A 27 15.90 26.02 -30.55
N ILE A 28 14.92 26.93 -30.45
CA ILE A 28 14.78 27.83 -29.31
C ILE A 28 14.55 27.03 -28.02
N THR A 29 13.66 26.04 -28.02
CA THR A 29 13.38 25.19 -26.85
C THR A 29 14.61 24.40 -26.38
N VAL A 30 15.42 23.88 -27.32
CA VAL A 30 16.69 23.21 -26.98
C VAL A 30 17.71 24.20 -26.43
N ILE A 31 17.80 25.41 -26.99
CA ILE A 31 18.75 26.43 -26.55
C ILE A 31 18.34 27.04 -25.20
N THR A 32 17.04 27.14 -24.89
CA THR A 32 16.53 27.80 -23.68
C THR A 32 16.26 26.84 -22.50
N MET A 33 16.77 25.60 -22.59
CA MET A 33 16.59 24.37 -21.76
C MET A 33 16.53 24.49 -20.20
N GLY A 34 15.90 25.51 -19.64
CA GLY A 34 15.69 25.67 -18.20
C GLY A 34 15.14 27.04 -17.74
N PHE A 35 15.24 28.12 -18.53
CA PHE A 35 14.87 29.47 -18.06
C PHE A 35 13.61 30.07 -18.68
N LEU A 36 13.24 29.67 -19.91
CA LEU A 36 12.11 30.25 -20.67
C LEU A 36 11.39 29.17 -21.49
N GLY A 37 10.99 28.07 -20.83
CA GLY A 37 10.40 26.89 -21.49
C GLY A 37 9.19 27.19 -22.41
N GLY A 38 8.50 28.31 -22.20
CA GLY A 38 7.33 28.72 -22.99
C GLY A 38 7.61 29.49 -24.30
N VAL A 39 8.83 29.99 -24.54
CA VAL A 39 9.09 30.94 -25.64
C VAL A 39 9.20 30.24 -27.00
N GLY A 40 9.92 29.13 -27.08
CA GLY A 40 10.00 28.34 -28.33
C GLY A 40 8.62 27.82 -28.76
N GLU A 41 7.79 27.46 -27.78
CA GLU A 41 6.41 27.00 -27.98
C GLU A 41 5.50 28.11 -28.50
N LEU A 42 5.60 29.32 -27.91
CA LEU A 42 4.86 30.48 -28.38
C LEU A 42 5.23 30.85 -29.81
N VAL A 43 6.51 30.75 -30.19
CA VAL A 43 6.97 30.97 -31.57
C VAL A 43 6.39 29.93 -32.53
N SER A 44 6.37 28.64 -32.16
CA SER A 44 5.82 27.57 -33.00
C SER A 44 4.31 27.70 -33.25
N VAL A 45 3.55 28.25 -32.30
CA VAL A 45 2.09 28.47 -32.45
C VAL A 45 1.77 29.78 -33.15
N MET A 46 2.42 30.85 -32.70
CA MET A 46 2.07 32.20 -33.14
C MET A 46 2.50 32.43 -34.57
N LEU A 47 3.62 31.87 -35.03
CA LEU A 47 4.13 32.15 -36.37
C LEU A 47 3.19 31.64 -37.48
N PRO A 48 2.65 30.40 -37.43
CA PRO A 48 1.61 29.95 -38.35
C PRO A 48 0.30 30.76 -38.27
N LEU A 49 -0.16 31.09 -37.05
CA LEU A 49 -1.39 31.86 -36.85
C LEU A 49 -1.26 33.30 -37.37
N LEU A 50 -0.12 33.94 -37.13
CA LEU A 50 0.19 35.29 -37.62
C LEU A 50 0.34 35.29 -39.14
N ALA A 51 0.98 34.27 -39.73
CA ALA A 51 1.06 34.13 -41.18
C ALA A 51 -0.33 33.93 -41.81
N ALA A 52 -1.16 33.07 -41.23
CA ALA A 52 -2.54 32.86 -41.67
C ALA A 52 -3.37 34.15 -41.57
N ALA A 53 -3.31 34.84 -40.43
CA ALA A 53 -3.99 36.12 -40.21
C ALA A 53 -3.49 37.21 -41.17
N PHE A 54 -2.18 37.27 -41.43
CA PHE A 54 -1.59 38.23 -42.37
C PHE A 54 -2.02 37.96 -43.81
N VAL A 55 -1.97 36.70 -44.26
CA VAL A 55 -2.41 36.30 -45.62
C VAL A 55 -3.90 36.61 -45.80
N PHE A 56 -4.73 36.29 -44.81
CA PHE A 56 -6.16 36.61 -44.80
C PHE A 56 -6.41 38.12 -44.87
N TRP A 57 -5.80 38.89 -43.96
CA TRP A 57 -5.96 40.34 -43.87
C TRP A 57 -5.51 41.05 -45.15
N ARG A 58 -4.36 40.65 -45.71
CA ARG A 58 -3.85 41.19 -46.97
C ARG A 58 -4.77 40.87 -48.14
N GLY A 59 -5.36 39.67 -48.17
CA GLY A 59 -6.38 39.28 -49.15
C GLY A 59 -7.60 40.20 -49.10
N THR A 60 -8.10 40.48 -47.91
CA THR A 60 -9.27 41.36 -47.68
C THR A 60 -8.98 42.81 -48.06
N ARG A 61 -7.85 43.36 -47.61
CA ARG A 61 -7.48 44.75 -47.90
C ARG A 61 -7.16 45.00 -49.37
N SER A 62 -6.64 43.99 -50.07
CA SER A 62 -6.20 44.12 -51.47
C SER A 62 -7.24 43.65 -52.49
N GLY A 63 -8.44 43.21 -52.06
CA GLY A 63 -9.46 42.64 -52.95
C GLY A 63 -8.99 41.37 -53.67
N LYS A 64 -8.12 40.57 -53.05
CA LYS A 64 -7.51 39.36 -53.63
C LYS A 64 -8.10 38.11 -52.97
N PRO A 65 -9.21 37.57 -53.50
CA PRO A 65 -9.94 36.48 -52.84
C PRO A 65 -9.12 35.19 -52.72
N GLY A 66 -8.14 34.95 -53.60
CA GLY A 66 -7.28 33.78 -53.51
C GLY A 66 -6.46 33.73 -52.21
N TYR A 67 -6.02 34.88 -51.70
CA TYR A 67 -5.31 34.95 -50.41
C TYR A 67 -6.26 34.82 -49.21
N GLN A 68 -7.53 35.25 -49.32
CA GLN A 68 -8.51 35.11 -48.25
C GLN A 68 -8.83 33.63 -47.96
N TRP A 69 -8.97 32.82 -49.02
CA TRP A 69 -9.29 31.39 -48.88
C TRP A 69 -8.07 30.51 -48.57
N ALA A 70 -6.85 30.99 -48.82
CA ALA A 70 -5.64 30.19 -48.69
C ALA A 70 -5.43 29.55 -47.30
N PRO A 71 -5.62 30.25 -46.15
CA PRO A 71 -5.51 29.62 -44.85
C PRO A 71 -6.53 28.50 -44.65
N LEU A 72 -7.80 28.73 -45.02
CA LEU A 72 -8.85 27.72 -44.88
C LEU A 72 -8.54 26.47 -45.72
N VAL A 73 -8.19 26.67 -47.00
CA VAL A 73 -7.84 25.57 -47.92
C VAL A 73 -6.62 24.81 -47.41
N PHE A 74 -5.63 25.50 -46.84
CA PHE A 74 -4.46 24.87 -46.23
C PHE A 74 -4.85 24.00 -45.02
N PHE A 75 -5.57 24.53 -44.03
CA PHE A 75 -5.92 23.77 -42.82
C PHE A 75 -6.88 22.60 -43.12
N VAL A 76 -7.85 22.80 -44.01
CA VAL A 76 -8.75 21.71 -44.46
C VAL A 76 -7.96 20.65 -45.23
N GLY A 77 -7.09 21.06 -46.16
CA GLY A 77 -6.23 20.14 -46.89
C GLY A 77 -5.31 19.34 -45.97
N TRP A 78 -4.72 20.00 -44.97
CA TRP A 78 -3.89 19.38 -43.95
C TRP A 78 -4.65 18.32 -43.14
N ALA A 79 -5.82 18.68 -42.62
CA ALA A 79 -6.67 17.76 -41.87
C ALA A 79 -7.10 16.55 -42.73
N LEU A 80 -7.44 16.77 -43.99
CA LEU A 80 -7.78 15.69 -44.94
C LEU A 80 -6.58 14.77 -45.20
N VAL A 81 -5.37 15.30 -45.36
CA VAL A 81 -4.15 14.49 -45.50
C VAL A 81 -3.87 13.70 -44.22
N SER A 82 -4.05 14.31 -43.04
CA SER A 82 -3.95 13.60 -41.74
C SER A 82 -4.90 12.41 -41.66
N VAL A 83 -6.19 12.63 -41.94
CA VAL A 83 -7.22 11.59 -41.94
C VAL A 83 -6.93 10.50 -42.99
N ALA A 84 -6.51 10.89 -44.20
CA ALA A 84 -6.17 9.93 -45.25
C ALA A 84 -4.96 9.06 -44.88
N MET A 85 -3.90 9.66 -44.32
CA MET A 85 -2.72 8.91 -43.86
C MET A 85 -3.07 7.97 -42.69
N ARG A 86 -3.87 8.42 -41.72
CA ARG A 86 -4.35 7.58 -40.61
C ARG A 86 -5.28 6.46 -41.10
N GLY A 87 -6.13 6.73 -42.08
CA GLY A 87 -6.94 5.72 -42.76
C GLY A 87 -6.09 4.66 -43.45
N TYR A 88 -5.06 5.07 -44.20
CA TYR A 88 -4.09 4.16 -44.79
C TYR A 88 -3.36 3.32 -43.73
N LEU A 89 -2.87 3.95 -42.64
CA LEU A 89 -2.22 3.23 -41.55
C LEU A 89 -3.14 2.24 -40.84
N THR A 90 -4.45 2.53 -40.77
CA THR A 90 -5.42 1.59 -40.21
C THR A 90 -5.52 0.31 -41.07
N LEU A 91 -5.45 0.47 -42.40
CA LEU A 91 -5.41 -0.68 -43.32
C LEU A 91 -4.08 -1.43 -43.23
N GLU A 92 -2.95 -0.74 -43.04
CA GLU A 92 -1.65 -1.38 -42.82
C GLU A 92 -1.57 -2.09 -41.47
N ALA A 93 -2.19 -1.53 -40.42
CA ALA A 93 -2.23 -2.14 -39.10
C ALA A 93 -2.94 -3.52 -39.11
N ALA A 94 -3.94 -3.70 -39.97
CA ALA A 94 -4.61 -4.98 -40.17
C ALA A 94 -3.68 -6.08 -40.73
N LYS A 95 -2.57 -5.71 -41.37
CA LYS A 95 -1.56 -6.67 -41.88
C LYS A 95 -0.50 -7.03 -40.85
N VAL A 96 -0.38 -6.22 -39.80
CA VAL A 96 0.63 -6.35 -38.74
C VAL A 96 0.01 -6.94 -37.47
N THR A 97 -1.31 -7.14 -37.45
CA THR A 97 -2.01 -7.74 -36.33
C THR A 97 -1.57 -9.18 -36.15
N SER A 98 -1.41 -9.60 -34.91
CA SER A 98 -0.96 -10.93 -34.57
C SER A 98 -1.88 -12.02 -35.14
N PRO A 99 -1.31 -13.14 -35.63
CA PRO A 99 -2.12 -14.28 -36.04
C PRO A 99 -2.94 -14.80 -34.85
N ALA A 100 -4.01 -15.53 -35.15
CA ALA A 100 -4.80 -16.17 -34.11
C ALA A 100 -3.91 -17.06 -33.24
N ILE A 101 -4.04 -16.91 -31.93
CA ILE A 101 -3.27 -17.69 -30.95
C ILE A 101 -3.72 -19.14 -31.04
N ASP A 102 -2.77 -20.04 -31.32
CA ASP A 102 -3.01 -21.47 -31.30
C ASP A 102 -3.40 -21.92 -29.87
N PRO A 103 -4.59 -22.54 -29.68
CA PRO A 103 -5.03 -23.00 -28.36
C PRO A 103 -4.08 -24.05 -27.74
N ASP A 104 -3.26 -24.73 -28.52
CA ASP A 104 -2.30 -25.71 -28.01
C ASP A 104 -1.14 -25.06 -27.23
N LEU A 105 -0.84 -23.78 -27.48
CA LEU A 105 0.17 -23.06 -26.70
C LEU A 105 -0.19 -22.96 -25.21
N ALA A 106 -1.48 -22.87 -24.88
CA ALA A 106 -1.95 -22.83 -23.50
C ALA A 106 -1.74 -24.16 -22.75
N LYS A 107 -1.43 -25.26 -23.47
CA LYS A 107 -1.12 -26.57 -22.86
C LYS A 107 0.31 -26.64 -22.32
N ILE A 108 1.20 -25.76 -22.77
CA ILE A 108 2.58 -25.71 -22.29
C ILE A 108 2.57 -25.13 -20.88
N LYS A 109 3.08 -25.89 -19.90
CA LYS A 109 2.99 -25.52 -18.48
C LYS A 109 4.25 -24.87 -17.90
N THR A 110 5.26 -24.66 -18.73
CA THR A 110 6.48 -23.93 -18.35
C THR A 110 6.53 -22.63 -19.13
N LEU A 111 6.47 -21.50 -18.42
CA LEU A 111 6.63 -20.17 -18.99
C LEU A 111 8.02 -19.63 -18.62
N VAL A 112 8.79 -19.26 -19.63
CA VAL A 112 10.16 -18.77 -19.49
C VAL A 112 10.20 -17.30 -19.96
N VAL A 113 10.68 -16.42 -19.09
CA VAL A 113 10.69 -14.96 -19.31
C VAL A 113 11.98 -14.35 -18.78
N ASP A 114 12.32 -13.15 -19.26
CA ASP A 114 13.45 -12.41 -18.71
C ASP A 114 13.07 -11.69 -17.40
N ASP A 115 13.88 -11.85 -16.35
CA ASP A 115 13.63 -11.37 -14.97
C ASP A 115 13.52 -9.83 -14.90
N PHE A 116 14.17 -9.11 -15.82
CA PHE A 116 14.11 -7.64 -15.86
C PHE A 116 12.71 -7.10 -16.22
N LEU A 117 11.82 -7.95 -16.76
CA LEU A 117 10.49 -7.56 -17.26
C LEU A 117 9.37 -7.71 -16.22
N ASN A 118 9.69 -7.98 -14.95
CA ASN A 118 8.74 -8.10 -13.84
C ASN A 118 7.44 -8.83 -14.23
N THR A 119 7.53 -10.13 -14.49
CA THR A 119 6.34 -10.95 -14.82
C THR A 119 5.60 -11.36 -13.55
N SER A 120 4.26 -11.39 -13.61
CA SER A 120 3.44 -11.72 -12.45
C SER A 120 3.57 -13.19 -12.05
N ARG A 121 3.80 -13.48 -10.77
CA ARG A 121 3.77 -14.85 -10.21
C ARG A 121 2.35 -15.43 -10.14
N THR A 122 1.32 -14.66 -10.49
CA THR A 122 -0.07 -15.10 -10.48
C THR A 122 -0.36 -16.21 -11.50
N PHE A 123 0.44 -16.29 -12.58
CA PHE A 123 0.36 -17.41 -13.53
C PHE A 123 0.58 -18.76 -12.84
N VAL A 124 1.55 -18.83 -11.90
CA VAL A 124 1.85 -20.06 -11.16
C VAL A 124 0.80 -20.31 -10.09
N SER A 125 0.40 -19.28 -9.34
CA SER A 125 -0.59 -19.45 -8.27
C SER A 125 -1.94 -19.92 -8.79
N GLU A 126 -2.37 -19.48 -9.97
CA GLU A 126 -3.63 -19.90 -10.57
C GLU A 126 -3.54 -21.23 -11.33
N SER A 127 -2.39 -21.94 -11.24
CA SER A 127 -2.13 -23.20 -11.96
C SER A 127 -2.32 -23.09 -13.48
N VAL A 128 -2.18 -21.86 -14.00
CA VAL A 128 -2.19 -21.58 -15.44
C VAL A 128 -0.92 -22.17 -16.04
N VAL A 129 0.20 -21.97 -15.35
CA VAL A 129 1.49 -22.63 -15.58
C VAL A 129 1.92 -23.36 -14.31
N ASP A 130 2.67 -24.44 -14.45
CA ASP A 130 3.24 -25.19 -13.34
C ASP A 130 4.57 -24.56 -12.89
N GLN A 131 5.30 -23.98 -13.85
CA GLN A 131 6.63 -23.42 -13.64
C GLN A 131 6.75 -22.05 -14.31
N LEU A 132 7.14 -21.04 -13.54
CA LEU A 132 7.61 -19.76 -14.07
C LEU A 132 9.13 -19.72 -13.94
N VAL A 133 9.82 -19.58 -15.06
CA VAL A 133 11.28 -19.51 -15.13
C VAL A 133 11.69 -18.11 -15.52
N GLU A 134 12.42 -17.45 -14.65
CA GLU A 134 12.92 -16.08 -14.81
C GLU A 134 14.42 -16.15 -15.15
N ILE A 135 14.82 -15.57 -16.27
CA ILE A 135 16.20 -15.51 -16.75
C ILE A 135 16.76 -14.12 -16.47
N ALA A 136 17.81 -14.03 -15.65
CA ALA A 136 18.54 -12.78 -15.48
C ALA A 136 19.78 -12.78 -16.38
N HIS A 137 20.05 -11.63 -17.01
CA HIS A 137 21.25 -11.39 -17.82
C HIS A 137 22.21 -10.47 -17.09
N LYS A 138 23.51 -10.53 -17.42
CA LYS A 138 24.49 -9.58 -16.89
C LYS A 138 24.11 -8.14 -17.27
N ASP A 139 24.19 -7.23 -16.31
CA ASP A 139 23.80 -5.82 -16.44
C ASP A 139 22.34 -5.60 -16.90
N ASN A 140 21.47 -6.59 -16.71
CA ASN A 140 20.08 -6.58 -17.15
C ASN A 140 19.90 -6.33 -18.66
N ASN A 141 20.88 -6.76 -19.48
CA ASN A 141 20.82 -6.63 -20.93
C ASN A 141 20.67 -8.03 -21.58
N PRO A 142 19.59 -8.30 -22.32
CA PRO A 142 19.38 -9.58 -23.03
C PRO A 142 20.50 -9.97 -24.00
N ALA A 143 21.24 -8.98 -24.53
CA ALA A 143 22.40 -9.23 -25.39
C ALA A 143 23.61 -9.80 -24.63
N ASN A 144 23.62 -9.67 -23.30
CA ASN A 144 24.68 -10.18 -22.45
C ASN A 144 24.40 -11.63 -22.01
N PRO A 145 25.44 -12.38 -21.59
CA PRO A 145 25.28 -13.73 -21.08
C PRO A 145 24.32 -13.81 -19.88
N ILE A 146 23.62 -14.95 -19.77
CA ILE A 146 22.75 -15.28 -18.63
C ILE A 146 23.60 -15.30 -17.36
N SER A 147 23.16 -14.56 -16.34
CA SER A 147 23.77 -14.53 -15.00
C SER A 147 23.09 -15.53 -14.05
N SER A 148 21.77 -15.73 -14.18
CA SER A 148 21.03 -16.72 -13.40
C SER A 148 19.75 -17.18 -14.10
N VAL A 149 19.33 -18.41 -13.78
CA VAL A 149 18.02 -18.96 -14.15
C VAL A 149 17.31 -19.35 -12.85
N ARG A 150 16.16 -18.74 -12.58
CA ARG A 150 15.37 -18.96 -11.37
C ARG A 150 14.01 -19.54 -11.74
N GLN A 151 13.72 -20.73 -11.23
CA GLN A 151 12.41 -21.34 -11.33
C GLN A 151 11.58 -20.98 -10.09
N THR A 152 10.33 -20.60 -10.31
CA THR A 152 9.31 -20.42 -9.28
C THR A 152 8.17 -21.43 -9.52
N THR A 153 7.87 -22.24 -8.51
CA THR A 153 6.73 -23.19 -8.50
C THR A 153 5.82 -22.91 -7.31
N LEU A 154 4.59 -23.42 -7.37
CA LEU A 154 3.68 -23.43 -6.23
C LEU A 154 3.90 -24.74 -5.45
N ALA A 155 4.18 -24.62 -4.15
CA ALA A 155 4.27 -25.75 -3.23
C ALA A 155 3.23 -25.61 -2.11
N SER A 156 2.94 -26.70 -1.41
CA SER A 156 1.98 -26.69 -0.30
C SER A 156 2.41 -27.55 0.89
N GLY A 157 1.89 -27.22 2.07
CA GLY A 157 2.07 -27.95 3.31
C GLY A 157 3.54 -28.07 3.72
N PRO A 158 4.05 -29.30 3.97
CA PRO A 158 5.39 -29.52 4.53
C PRO A 158 6.54 -29.15 3.58
N GLU A 159 6.25 -28.91 2.29
CA GLU A 159 7.25 -28.48 1.32
C GLU A 159 7.61 -26.99 1.43
N CYS A 160 6.81 -26.22 2.17
CA CYS A 160 6.99 -24.78 2.37
C CYS A 160 7.88 -24.49 3.59
N THR A 161 9.01 -23.85 3.34
CA THR A 161 9.88 -23.33 4.42
C THR A 161 9.36 -21.99 4.93
N ASP A 162 9.76 -21.60 6.15
CA ASP A 162 9.40 -20.29 6.72
C ASP A 162 9.83 -19.11 5.82
N GLU A 163 10.95 -19.26 5.12
CA GLU A 163 11.43 -18.26 4.17
C GLU A 163 10.57 -18.18 2.91
N ASP A 164 10.14 -19.32 2.36
CA ASP A 164 9.24 -19.36 1.19
C ASP A 164 7.88 -18.77 1.54
N MET A 165 7.38 -19.10 2.73
CA MET A 165 6.18 -18.51 3.30
C MET A 165 6.34 -16.99 3.41
N ALA A 166 7.45 -16.51 3.97
CA ALA A 166 7.76 -15.08 4.08
C ALA A 166 7.68 -14.37 2.72
N ARG A 167 8.29 -14.95 1.67
CA ARG A 167 8.29 -14.42 0.29
C ARG A 167 6.92 -14.52 -0.43
N SER A 168 5.98 -15.27 0.13
CA SER A 168 4.65 -15.55 -0.45
C SER A 168 3.52 -14.75 0.17
N ALA A 169 3.80 -13.50 0.56
CA ALA A 169 2.82 -12.63 1.21
C ALA A 169 1.51 -12.47 0.41
N GLN A 170 1.57 -12.47 -0.93
CA GLN A 170 0.39 -12.34 -1.78
C GLN A 170 -0.56 -13.55 -1.74
N LEU A 171 -0.06 -14.78 -1.54
CA LEU A 171 -0.90 -15.98 -1.36
C LEU A 171 -1.59 -15.95 0.00
N ARG A 172 -0.81 -15.60 1.03
CA ARG A 172 -1.31 -15.43 2.40
C ARG A 172 -2.35 -14.33 2.50
N ALA A 173 -2.21 -13.26 1.70
CA ALA A 173 -3.17 -12.17 1.61
C ALA A 173 -4.57 -12.59 1.13
N VAL A 174 -4.68 -13.71 0.41
CA VAL A 174 -5.94 -14.24 -0.11
C VAL A 174 -6.37 -15.54 0.60
N GLY A 175 -5.74 -15.86 1.74
CA GLY A 175 -6.08 -17.02 2.57
C GLY A 175 -5.51 -18.35 2.09
N ARG A 176 -4.60 -18.35 1.12
CA ARG A 176 -3.81 -19.54 0.71
C ARG A 176 -2.57 -19.64 1.59
N THR A 177 -2.78 -20.03 2.85
CA THR A 177 -1.75 -19.97 3.91
C THR A 177 -1.00 -21.28 4.10
N ASP A 178 -1.45 -22.34 3.46
CA ASP A 178 -0.77 -23.62 3.33
C ASP A 178 0.09 -23.69 2.07
N GLU A 179 0.11 -22.62 1.25
CA GLU A 179 0.82 -22.57 -0.01
C GLU A 179 1.92 -21.51 -0.04
N CYS A 180 2.98 -21.78 -0.79
CA CYS A 180 4.09 -20.87 -0.98
C CYS A 180 4.68 -20.95 -2.39
N PHE A 181 5.30 -19.85 -2.82
CA PHE A 181 6.20 -19.84 -3.97
C PHE A 181 7.55 -20.40 -3.56
N LYS A 182 7.88 -21.56 -4.10
CA LYS A 182 9.19 -22.18 -3.94
C LYS A 182 10.08 -21.74 -5.08
N GLN A 183 11.23 -21.15 -4.74
CA GLN A 183 12.20 -20.69 -5.73
C GLN A 183 13.41 -21.62 -5.77
N THR A 184 13.85 -22.00 -6.95
CA THR A 184 14.99 -22.89 -7.16
C THR A 184 15.87 -22.36 -8.29
N MET A 185 17.17 -22.37 -8.09
CA MET A 185 18.14 -21.98 -9.12
C MET A 185 18.37 -23.17 -10.06
N LEU A 186 18.23 -22.94 -11.36
CA LEU A 186 18.47 -23.94 -12.38
C LEU A 186 19.85 -23.74 -13.02
N PRO A 187 20.54 -24.84 -13.40
CA PRO A 187 21.81 -24.76 -14.12
C PRO A 187 21.66 -24.33 -15.59
N ALA A 188 20.47 -24.49 -16.16
CA ALA A 188 20.15 -24.19 -17.55
C ALA A 188 18.68 -23.79 -17.71
N VAL A 189 18.36 -23.15 -18.84
CA VAL A 189 16.98 -22.81 -19.20
C VAL A 189 16.26 -24.09 -19.65
N PRO A 190 15.13 -24.46 -19.02
CA PRO A 190 14.37 -25.65 -19.39
C PRO A 190 13.52 -25.42 -20.65
N ASP A 191 13.02 -26.52 -21.20
CA ASP A 191 12.01 -26.50 -22.27
C ASP A 191 10.70 -25.84 -21.80
N GLY A 192 10.00 -25.21 -22.74
CA GLY A 192 8.78 -24.46 -22.44
C GLY A 192 8.48 -23.34 -23.43
N LEU A 193 7.49 -22.53 -23.08
CA LEU A 193 7.11 -21.35 -23.83
C LEU A 193 7.99 -20.18 -23.39
N ARG A 194 8.83 -19.71 -24.30
CA ARG A 194 9.75 -18.57 -24.10
C ARG A 194 9.19 -17.34 -24.76
N ILE A 195 9.16 -16.21 -24.06
CA ILE A 195 8.83 -14.92 -24.66
C ILE A 195 10.11 -14.11 -24.81
N LEU A 196 10.56 -13.95 -26.05
CA LEU A 196 11.83 -13.33 -26.42
C LEU A 196 11.63 -11.90 -26.93
N HIS A 197 12.42 -10.99 -26.38
CA HIS A 197 12.62 -9.66 -26.95
C HIS A 197 13.75 -9.68 -28.00
N PRO A 198 13.70 -8.79 -29.02
CA PRO A 198 14.80 -8.62 -29.95
C PRO A 198 16.04 -8.09 -29.23
N ALA A 199 17.23 -8.49 -29.69
CA ALA A 199 18.51 -8.16 -29.07
C ALA A 199 18.76 -6.64 -28.94
N ASP A 200 18.17 -5.84 -29.84
CA ASP A 200 18.31 -4.38 -29.89
C ASP A 200 17.16 -3.63 -29.17
N TYR A 201 16.40 -4.30 -28.30
CA TYR A 201 15.25 -3.70 -27.63
C TYR A 201 15.70 -2.64 -26.61
N HIS A 202 15.56 -1.37 -26.97
CA HIS A 202 15.91 -0.23 -26.13
C HIS A 202 14.65 0.50 -25.61
N TRP A 203 14.28 0.19 -24.37
CA TRP A 203 13.41 0.96 -23.44
C TRP A 203 11.96 1.29 -23.86
N GLY A 204 11.01 0.65 -23.16
CA GLY A 204 9.69 1.22 -22.84
C GLY A 204 8.49 0.63 -23.60
N PRO A 205 7.31 0.51 -22.95
CA PRO A 205 6.11 -0.09 -23.52
C PRO A 205 5.48 0.72 -24.66
N SER A 206 6.08 1.81 -25.14
CA SER A 206 5.59 2.63 -26.27
C SER A 206 6.47 2.60 -27.52
N GLN A 207 7.62 1.91 -27.48
CA GLN A 207 8.53 1.87 -28.63
C GLN A 207 8.14 0.79 -29.66
N PRO A 208 8.41 1.03 -30.96
CA PRO A 208 8.21 0.03 -32.01
C PRO A 208 9.13 -1.17 -31.79
N GLY A 209 8.66 -2.37 -32.10
CA GLY A 209 9.41 -3.59 -31.88
C GLY A 209 8.63 -4.87 -32.19
N LYS A 210 9.37 -5.98 -32.20
CA LYS A 210 8.85 -7.36 -32.25
C LYS A 210 8.84 -7.93 -30.84
N LEU A 211 7.84 -8.74 -30.50
CA LEU A 211 7.87 -9.66 -29.37
C LEU A 211 7.55 -11.04 -29.90
N THR A 212 8.29 -12.06 -29.46
CA THR A 212 8.22 -13.39 -30.07
C THR A 212 7.95 -14.43 -29.00
N ALA A 213 6.93 -15.26 -29.18
CA ALA A 213 6.80 -16.49 -28.43
C ALA A 213 7.45 -17.63 -29.21
N VAL A 214 8.32 -18.37 -28.51
CA VAL A 214 9.05 -19.52 -29.03
C VAL A 214 8.75 -20.70 -28.13
N VAL A 215 8.49 -21.86 -28.72
CA VAL A 215 8.45 -23.12 -27.98
C VAL A 215 9.82 -23.77 -28.10
N ALA A 216 10.47 -23.98 -26.95
CA ALA A 216 11.66 -24.79 -26.84
C ALA A 216 11.24 -26.21 -26.43
N ASP A 217 11.60 -27.19 -27.25
CA ASP A 217 11.34 -28.61 -27.00
C ASP A 217 12.56 -29.43 -27.47
N ASN A 218 13.20 -30.14 -26.54
CA ASN A 218 14.38 -30.98 -26.78
C ASN A 218 15.51 -30.24 -27.52
N GLY A 219 15.77 -28.98 -27.14
CA GLY A 219 16.80 -28.14 -27.74
C GLY A 219 16.46 -27.59 -29.12
N ARG A 220 15.25 -27.82 -29.63
CA ARG A 220 14.73 -27.17 -30.83
C ARG A 220 13.81 -26.01 -30.45
N GLU A 221 14.11 -24.83 -30.98
CA GLU A 221 13.30 -23.64 -30.83
C GLU A 221 12.41 -23.42 -32.06
N THR A 222 11.11 -23.28 -31.85
CA THR A 222 10.12 -23.01 -32.91
C THR A 222 9.37 -21.72 -32.60
N GLU A 223 9.43 -20.72 -33.50
CA GLU A 223 8.62 -19.50 -33.39
C GLU A 223 7.14 -19.84 -33.63
N VAL A 224 6.29 -19.53 -32.66
CA VAL A 224 4.86 -19.89 -32.68
C VAL A 224 3.93 -18.69 -32.71
N LEU A 225 4.36 -17.55 -32.16
CA LEU A 225 3.58 -16.33 -32.16
C LEU A 225 4.51 -15.14 -32.25
N GLN A 226 4.08 -14.12 -32.99
CA GLN A 226 4.81 -12.88 -33.08
C GLN A 226 3.84 -11.71 -32.95
N TRP A 227 4.13 -10.84 -31.99
CA TRP A 227 3.47 -9.54 -31.87
C TRP A 227 4.40 -8.46 -32.42
N ARG A 228 3.81 -7.46 -33.07
CA ARG A 228 4.57 -6.37 -33.68
C ARG A 228 3.87 -5.06 -33.42
N ARG A 229 4.67 -4.08 -33.04
CA ARG A 229 4.26 -2.68 -33.01
C ARG A 229 5.17 -1.88 -33.92
N ASN A 230 4.56 -1.15 -34.83
CA ASN A 230 5.25 -0.21 -35.69
C ASN A 230 4.90 1.20 -35.28
N SER A 231 5.72 2.15 -35.73
CA SER A 231 5.45 3.57 -35.61
C SER A 231 5.47 4.21 -36.98
N ALA A 232 4.64 5.22 -37.18
CA ALA A 232 4.64 6.04 -38.37
C ALA A 232 4.44 7.49 -38.00
N ARG A 233 5.06 8.38 -38.77
CA ARG A 233 4.88 9.82 -38.62
C ARG A 233 3.71 10.27 -39.49
N VAL A 234 2.68 10.87 -38.90
CA VAL A 234 1.51 11.42 -39.61
C VAL A 234 1.35 12.90 -39.31
N PRO A 235 0.75 13.69 -40.21
CA PRO A 235 0.33 15.05 -39.87
C PRO A 235 -0.67 15.03 -38.71
N ALA A 236 -0.57 16.00 -37.78
CA ALA A 236 -1.59 16.21 -36.77
C ALA A 236 -2.91 16.70 -37.39
N TYR A 237 -4.06 16.53 -36.74
CA TYR A 237 -5.34 17.03 -37.26
C TYR A 237 -5.34 18.56 -37.40
N LEU A 238 -4.70 19.23 -36.44
CA LEU A 238 -4.45 20.66 -36.45
C LEU A 238 -2.95 20.86 -36.25
N PRO A 239 -2.26 21.65 -37.11
CA PRO A 239 -0.83 21.92 -36.93
C PRO A 239 -0.63 23.01 -35.86
N LEU A 240 -1.23 22.79 -34.69
CA LEU A 240 -1.14 23.65 -33.52
C LEU A 240 -0.20 22.98 -32.50
N PHE A 241 0.79 23.74 -32.04
CA PHE A 241 1.88 23.24 -31.19
C PHE A 241 1.55 23.54 -29.72
N ARG A 242 1.72 22.63 -28.75
CA ARG A 242 1.72 23.03 -27.33
C ARG A 242 2.39 22.03 -26.37
N MET A 243 3.23 22.60 -25.49
CA MET A 243 3.64 22.27 -24.11
C MET A 243 3.61 20.82 -23.62
N GLY A 244 4.81 20.26 -23.42
CA GLY A 244 5.05 19.28 -22.35
C GLY A 244 5.87 18.04 -22.73
N MET A 245 7.17 18.10 -22.40
CA MET A 245 8.14 17.00 -22.20
C MET A 245 8.19 15.82 -23.20
N GLY A 246 9.28 15.76 -23.97
CA GLY A 246 9.84 14.51 -24.48
C GLY A 246 10.24 14.50 -25.96
N SER A 247 11.28 13.72 -26.28
CA SER A 247 11.66 13.38 -27.65
C SER A 247 10.57 12.52 -28.29
N PHE A 248 9.82 13.13 -29.23
CA PHE A 248 8.71 12.58 -30.02
C PHE A 248 7.40 12.37 -29.25
N ASP A 249 6.40 13.21 -29.53
CA ASP A 249 5.01 13.06 -29.06
C ASP A 249 4.43 11.76 -29.70
N GLN A 250 4.42 10.67 -28.93
CA GLN A 250 3.96 9.35 -29.37
C GLN A 250 2.47 9.19 -29.01
N ALA A 251 1.60 9.18 -30.02
CA ALA A 251 0.22 8.75 -29.86
C ALA A 251 0.20 7.22 -29.69
N GLN A 252 -0.54 6.73 -28.68
CA GLN A 252 -0.61 5.29 -28.40
C GLN A 252 -1.38 4.54 -29.48
N THR A 253 -2.27 5.23 -30.19
CA THR A 253 -3.09 4.68 -31.28
C THR A 253 -3.11 5.60 -32.50
N ILE A 254 -3.51 5.04 -33.66
CA ILE A 254 -3.58 5.74 -34.96
C ILE A 254 -4.51 6.95 -34.93
N TRP A 255 -5.56 6.94 -34.11
CA TRP A 255 -6.62 7.96 -34.13
C TRP A 255 -6.52 8.96 -32.98
N GLU A 256 -5.66 8.70 -32.00
CA GLU A 256 -5.33 9.67 -30.96
C GLU A 256 -4.71 10.93 -31.56
N THR A 257 -5.10 12.08 -31.01
CA THR A 257 -4.50 13.37 -31.35
C THR A 257 -3.56 13.79 -30.24
N ARG A 258 -2.39 14.27 -30.64
CA ARG A 258 -1.42 14.91 -29.77
C ARG A 258 -1.08 16.27 -30.36
N SER A 259 0.00 16.90 -29.88
CA SER A 259 0.34 18.26 -30.25
C SER A 259 1.46 18.29 -31.31
N GLY A 260 1.51 19.35 -32.12
CA GLY A 260 2.57 19.56 -33.11
C GLY A 260 2.11 19.43 -34.56
N PRO A 261 3.03 19.54 -35.53
CA PRO A 261 2.69 19.45 -36.95
C PRO A 261 2.64 17.99 -37.40
N PHE A 262 3.45 17.13 -36.78
CA PHE A 262 3.47 15.72 -37.06
C PHE A 262 3.51 14.97 -35.75
N GLU A 263 2.73 13.90 -35.68
CA GLU A 263 2.66 12.99 -34.56
C GLU A 263 3.29 11.67 -34.97
N VAL A 264 3.96 11.00 -34.02
CA VAL A 264 4.34 9.61 -34.20
C VAL A 264 3.18 8.77 -33.67
N VAL A 265 2.47 8.07 -34.56
CA VAL A 265 1.41 7.14 -34.16
C VAL A 265 1.96 5.73 -34.11
N ASN A 266 1.59 4.99 -33.07
CA ASN A 266 1.85 3.56 -32.98
C ASN A 266 0.68 2.76 -33.55
N TYR A 267 1.00 1.64 -34.20
CA TYR A 267 0.01 0.71 -34.76
C TYR A 267 0.51 -0.74 -34.75
N GLY A 268 -0.42 -1.70 -34.77
CA GLY A 268 -0.14 -3.11 -34.49
C GLY A 268 -0.62 -3.47 -33.07
N ASP A 269 0.08 -4.37 -32.39
CA ASP A 269 -0.25 -4.76 -31.02
C ASP A 269 0.10 -3.64 -30.02
N VAL A 270 -0.90 -3.20 -29.25
CA VAL A 270 -0.79 -1.98 -28.43
C VAL A 270 0.03 -2.23 -27.17
N ASP A 271 -0.05 -3.43 -26.59
CA ASP A 271 0.66 -3.84 -25.37
C ASP A 271 1.76 -4.87 -25.68
N LEU A 272 2.90 -4.40 -26.18
CA LEU A 272 4.05 -5.25 -26.49
C LEU A 272 4.85 -5.62 -25.22
N THR A 273 4.24 -6.38 -24.31
CA THR A 273 4.89 -6.88 -23.07
C THR A 273 4.79 -8.40 -22.94
N PRO A 274 5.76 -9.07 -22.28
CA PRO A 274 5.66 -10.52 -22.04
C PRO A 274 4.43 -10.90 -21.23
N GLN A 275 4.09 -10.08 -20.24
CA GLN A 275 2.91 -10.31 -19.41
C GLN A 275 1.64 -10.27 -20.25
N ALA A 276 1.49 -9.30 -21.17
CA ALA A 276 0.33 -9.22 -22.06
C ALA A 276 0.29 -10.38 -23.06
N MET A 277 1.44 -10.77 -23.64
CA MET A 277 1.51 -11.92 -24.56
C MET A 277 1.19 -13.23 -23.83
N ALA A 278 1.78 -13.48 -22.66
CA ALA A 278 1.44 -14.64 -21.85
C ALA A 278 -0.03 -14.62 -21.43
N ALA A 279 -0.56 -13.47 -20.99
CA ALA A 279 -1.96 -13.30 -20.64
C ALA A 279 -2.90 -13.67 -21.79
N ALA A 280 -2.57 -13.24 -23.00
CA ALA A 280 -3.34 -13.58 -24.20
C ALA A 280 -3.24 -15.06 -24.57
N ILE A 281 -2.04 -15.66 -24.50
CA ILE A 281 -1.83 -17.09 -24.77
C ILE A 281 -2.62 -17.95 -23.80
N TYR A 282 -2.54 -17.67 -22.51
CA TYR A 282 -3.19 -18.44 -21.47
C TYR A 282 -4.64 -17.99 -21.17
N ARG A 283 -5.13 -16.93 -21.82
CA ARG A 283 -6.45 -16.32 -21.57
C ARG A 283 -6.67 -16.00 -20.09
N PHE A 284 -5.64 -15.46 -19.45
CA PHE A 284 -5.59 -15.19 -18.02
C PHE A 284 -5.17 -13.74 -17.78
N ASP A 285 -5.79 -13.06 -16.82
CA ASP A 285 -5.40 -11.70 -16.43
C ASP A 285 -4.46 -11.74 -15.21
N PRO A 286 -3.14 -11.59 -15.41
CA PRO A 286 -2.17 -11.64 -14.34
C PRO A 286 -2.14 -10.40 -13.44
N SER A 287 -2.86 -9.33 -13.79
CA SER A 287 -2.97 -8.11 -12.97
C SER A 287 -3.93 -8.29 -11.79
N LEU A 288 -4.82 -9.27 -11.87
CA LEU A 288 -5.72 -9.61 -10.77
C LEU A 288 -4.97 -10.37 -9.68
N PRO A 289 -5.29 -10.13 -8.38
CA PRO A 289 -4.70 -10.90 -7.29
C PRO A 289 -5.08 -12.39 -7.43
N PRO A 290 -4.28 -13.31 -6.86
CA PRO A 290 -4.63 -14.73 -6.84
C PRO A 290 -6.05 -14.93 -6.27
N LYS A 291 -6.75 -15.93 -6.76
CA LYS A 291 -8.07 -16.26 -6.24
C LYS A 291 -7.92 -16.73 -4.80
N PRO A 292 -8.85 -16.32 -3.91
CA PRO A 292 -8.86 -16.80 -2.55
C PRO A 292 -9.11 -18.30 -2.52
N ASN A 293 -8.67 -18.93 -1.44
CA ASN A 293 -8.92 -20.36 -1.23
C ASN A 293 -10.44 -20.64 -1.32
N THR A 294 -10.80 -21.65 -2.11
CA THR A 294 -12.19 -22.14 -2.24
C THR A 294 -12.60 -23.03 -1.08
N ALA A 295 -11.67 -23.28 -0.13
CA ALA A 295 -11.95 -23.97 1.12
C ALA A 295 -13.22 -23.46 1.81
N ASP A 296 -13.91 -24.40 2.45
CA ASP A 296 -15.06 -24.15 3.30
C ASP A 296 -14.74 -22.99 4.27
N PRO A 297 -15.57 -21.93 4.33
CA PRO A 297 -15.40 -20.85 5.28
C PRO A 297 -15.17 -21.29 6.72
N ALA A 298 -15.74 -22.42 7.15
CA ALA A 298 -15.51 -22.99 8.49
C ALA A 298 -14.05 -23.46 8.69
N VAL A 299 -13.49 -24.13 7.68
CA VAL A 299 -12.08 -24.58 7.70
C VAL A 299 -11.14 -23.39 7.70
N LEU A 300 -11.45 -22.36 6.90
CA LEU A 300 -10.69 -21.11 6.90
C LEU A 300 -10.75 -20.41 8.25
N ALA A 301 -11.90 -20.40 8.92
CA ALA A 301 -12.03 -19.82 10.25
C ALA A 301 -11.21 -20.57 11.31
N GLU A 302 -11.21 -21.90 11.27
CA GLU A 302 -10.36 -22.74 12.12
C GLU A 302 -8.86 -22.48 11.86
N GLN A 303 -8.46 -22.40 10.59
CA GLN A 303 -7.09 -22.09 10.19
C GLN A 303 -6.67 -20.69 10.66
N ALA A 304 -7.55 -19.69 10.53
CA ALA A 304 -7.30 -18.34 11.03
C ALA A 304 -7.06 -18.34 12.54
N PHE A 305 -7.86 -19.09 13.30
CA PHE A 305 -7.69 -19.20 14.75
C PHE A 305 -6.40 -19.94 15.13
N ALA A 306 -6.05 -21.01 14.42
CA ALA A 306 -4.81 -21.75 14.63
C ALA A 306 -3.57 -20.88 14.35
N LEU A 307 -3.58 -20.11 13.27
CA LEU A 307 -2.51 -19.16 12.92
C LEU A 307 -2.39 -18.05 13.96
N ALA A 308 -3.51 -17.47 14.39
CA ALA A 308 -3.54 -16.44 15.42
C ALA A 308 -2.95 -16.94 16.74
N SER A 309 -3.35 -18.14 17.17
CA SER A 309 -2.88 -18.78 18.41
C SER A 309 -1.37 -19.10 18.38
N ARG A 310 -0.79 -19.32 17.20
CA ARG A 310 0.67 -19.54 17.01
C ARG A 310 1.46 -18.24 16.84
N GLY A 311 0.80 -17.09 16.77
CA GLY A 311 1.44 -15.78 16.60
C GLY A 311 1.60 -15.31 15.15
N ASP A 312 1.14 -16.06 14.13
CA ASP A 312 1.08 -15.57 12.74
C ASP A 312 -0.19 -14.71 12.53
N LEU A 313 -0.19 -13.57 13.21
CA LEU A 313 -1.30 -12.64 13.23
C LEU A 313 -1.59 -12.03 11.85
N SER A 314 -0.59 -11.96 10.96
CA SER A 314 -0.78 -11.36 9.63
C SER A 314 -1.56 -12.28 8.71
N ALA A 315 -1.19 -13.56 8.67
CA ALA A 315 -1.90 -14.55 7.86
C ALA A 315 -3.33 -14.77 8.40
N ALA A 316 -3.49 -14.87 9.72
CA ALA A 316 -4.81 -14.96 10.36
C ALA A 316 -5.72 -13.79 9.97
N LEU A 317 -5.21 -12.56 10.04
CA LEU A 317 -5.96 -11.34 9.69
C LEU A 317 -6.44 -11.31 8.24
N ASN A 318 -5.62 -11.78 7.31
CA ASN A 318 -6.01 -11.87 5.90
C ASN A 318 -7.17 -12.86 5.70
N ILE A 319 -7.15 -14.00 6.39
CA ILE A 319 -8.26 -14.94 6.35
C ILE A 319 -9.52 -14.34 6.97
N VAL A 320 -9.40 -13.66 8.12
CA VAL A 320 -10.56 -12.99 8.75
C VAL A 320 -11.13 -11.92 7.81
N ALA A 321 -10.31 -11.10 7.16
CA ALA A 321 -10.77 -10.11 6.19
C ALA A 321 -11.47 -10.75 4.97
N LEU A 322 -11.00 -11.91 4.52
CA LEU A 322 -11.64 -12.69 3.47
C LEU A 322 -13.02 -13.21 3.91
N LEU A 323 -13.11 -13.78 5.11
CA LEU A 323 -14.37 -14.30 5.67
C LEU A 323 -15.40 -13.17 5.88
N ASP A 324 -14.96 -11.99 6.36
CA ASP A 324 -15.83 -10.82 6.52
C ASP A 324 -16.42 -10.36 5.18
N ARG A 325 -15.62 -10.34 4.11
CA ARG A 325 -16.11 -10.03 2.74
C ARG A 325 -17.12 -11.05 2.22
N LYS A 326 -16.99 -12.32 2.65
CA LYS A 326 -17.95 -13.39 2.35
C LYS A 326 -19.19 -13.35 3.27
N ASN A 327 -19.30 -12.39 4.19
CA ASN A 327 -20.32 -12.33 5.25
C ASN A 327 -20.42 -13.64 6.07
N TYR A 328 -19.31 -14.36 6.20
CA TYR A 328 -19.24 -15.53 7.08
C TYR A 328 -18.83 -15.06 8.47
N LEU A 329 -19.49 -15.57 9.51
CA LEU A 329 -19.23 -15.23 10.91
C LEU A 329 -19.48 -16.47 11.78
N ASP A 330 -18.42 -17.03 12.35
CA ASP A 330 -18.50 -18.12 13.34
C ASP A 330 -17.60 -17.84 14.56
N ASP A 331 -17.65 -18.74 15.55
CA ASP A 331 -16.91 -18.58 16.80
C ASP A 331 -15.38 -18.60 16.58
N ASN A 332 -14.87 -19.35 15.59
CA ASN A 332 -13.43 -19.43 15.30
C ASN A 332 -12.90 -18.16 14.64
N MET A 333 -13.65 -17.62 13.68
CA MET A 333 -13.36 -16.34 13.05
C MET A 333 -13.40 -15.21 14.08
N VAL A 334 -14.38 -15.22 14.99
CA VAL A 334 -14.48 -14.23 16.07
C VAL A 334 -13.26 -14.32 17.00
N LYS A 335 -12.85 -15.54 17.38
CA LYS A 335 -11.64 -15.74 18.19
C LYS A 335 -10.38 -15.27 17.46
N ALA A 336 -10.22 -15.61 16.18
CA ALA A 336 -9.11 -15.15 15.36
C ALA A 336 -9.09 -13.61 15.23
N ALA A 337 -10.27 -12.99 15.07
CA ALA A 337 -10.42 -11.53 15.04
C ALA A 337 -10.08 -10.88 16.38
N ALA A 338 -10.32 -11.54 17.52
CA ALA A 338 -9.97 -11.03 18.84
C ALA A 338 -8.47 -10.72 18.94
N TYR A 339 -7.60 -11.56 18.35
CA TYR A 339 -6.15 -11.33 18.34
C TYR A 339 -5.73 -10.09 17.54
N ALA A 340 -6.54 -9.62 16.60
CA ALA A 340 -6.28 -8.38 15.86
C ALA A 340 -6.34 -7.13 16.74
N ILE A 341 -7.17 -7.15 17.79
CA ILE A 341 -7.37 -6.06 18.75
C ILE A 341 -6.07 -5.67 19.44
N PHE A 342 -5.10 -6.59 19.48
CA PHE A 342 -3.92 -6.53 20.30
C PHE A 342 -2.64 -6.13 19.53
N LYS A 343 -2.66 -5.99 18.19
CA LYS A 343 -1.45 -5.68 17.38
C LYS A 343 -1.33 -4.20 17.00
N ILE A 344 -0.24 -3.54 17.43
CA ILE A 344 0.05 -2.10 17.25
C ILE A 344 0.76 -1.76 15.92
N LYS A 345 1.34 -2.70 15.19
CA LYS A 345 2.18 -2.31 14.04
C LYS A 345 1.35 -1.99 12.80
N SER A 346 1.51 -0.77 12.31
CA SER A 346 1.01 -0.17 11.07
C SER A 346 1.35 -0.92 9.78
N ASP A 347 2.19 -1.96 9.84
CA ASP A 347 2.87 -2.55 8.69
C ASP A 347 2.27 -3.91 8.28
N ILE A 348 0.97 -4.10 8.46
CA ILE A 348 0.27 -5.24 7.89
C ILE A 348 -0.11 -4.88 6.45
N ALA A 349 0.74 -5.29 5.51
CA ALA A 349 0.38 -5.32 4.10
C ALA A 349 -0.69 -6.42 3.89
N GLY A 350 -1.90 -5.99 3.52
CA GLY A 350 -3.04 -6.88 3.27
C GLY A 350 -4.08 -6.81 4.38
N GLY A 351 -5.29 -6.37 4.01
CA GLY A 351 -6.50 -6.48 4.83
C GLY A 351 -6.49 -5.70 6.16
N ARG A 352 -6.91 -4.43 6.14
CA ARG A 352 -7.47 -3.85 7.37
C ARG A 352 -8.81 -4.53 7.63
N LEU A 353 -8.96 -5.17 8.79
CA LEU A 353 -10.29 -5.39 9.34
C LEU A 353 -11.07 -4.06 9.29
N PRO A 354 -12.40 -4.07 9.05
CA PRO A 354 -13.23 -2.91 9.37
C PRO A 354 -12.88 -2.43 10.77
N LYS A 355 -13.00 -1.12 11.03
CA LYS A 355 -12.85 -0.60 12.39
C LYS A 355 -13.67 -1.50 13.36
N LEU A 356 -13.07 -1.82 14.51
CA LEU A 356 -13.53 -2.89 15.39
C LEU A 356 -14.98 -2.71 15.85
N ASP A 357 -15.41 -1.46 16.00
CA ASP A 357 -16.81 -1.05 16.23
C ASP A 357 -17.75 -1.63 15.15
N LYS A 358 -17.41 -1.49 13.88
CA LYS A 358 -18.20 -2.04 12.76
C LYS A 358 -18.20 -3.56 12.71
N PHE A 359 -17.15 -4.22 13.20
CA PHE A 359 -17.13 -5.67 13.30
C PHE A 359 -18.03 -6.16 14.44
N ALA A 360 -17.97 -5.49 15.60
CA ALA A 360 -18.80 -5.76 16.77
C ALA A 360 -20.30 -5.67 16.47
N ASP A 361 -20.71 -4.68 15.66
CA ASP A 361 -22.10 -4.46 15.27
C ASP A 361 -22.70 -5.66 14.50
N LYS A 362 -21.86 -6.43 13.79
CA LYS A 362 -22.28 -7.63 13.05
C LYS A 362 -22.47 -8.86 13.94
N LEU A 363 -21.92 -8.86 15.15
CA LEU A 363 -21.93 -10.03 16.03
C LEU A 363 -23.27 -10.15 16.75
N ASN A 364 -23.83 -11.35 16.78
CA ASN A 364 -24.94 -11.67 17.66
C ASN A 364 -24.48 -11.76 19.13
N VAL A 365 -25.42 -11.84 20.08
CA VAL A 365 -25.09 -11.84 21.53
C VAL A 365 -24.14 -12.98 21.90
N ARG A 366 -24.33 -14.19 21.35
CA ARG A 366 -23.44 -15.33 21.61
C ARG A 366 -22.03 -15.06 21.11
N GLN A 367 -21.88 -14.55 19.89
CA GLN A 367 -20.59 -14.24 19.29
C GLN A 367 -19.89 -13.08 20.01
N ARG A 368 -20.63 -12.09 20.51
CA ARG A 368 -20.06 -11.05 21.39
C ARG A 368 -19.51 -11.64 22.68
N ASN A 369 -20.20 -12.62 23.27
CA ASN A 369 -19.69 -13.30 24.45
C ASN A 369 -18.40 -14.08 24.13
N VAL A 370 -18.35 -14.78 22.99
CA VAL A 370 -17.13 -15.46 22.52
C VAL A 370 -15.99 -14.47 22.33
N LEU A 371 -16.25 -13.31 21.73
CA LEU A 371 -15.26 -12.24 21.57
C LEU A 371 -14.75 -11.75 22.93
N ASN A 372 -15.66 -11.45 23.86
CA ASN A 372 -15.31 -10.97 25.20
C ASN A 372 -14.48 -12.01 25.97
N ASP A 373 -14.90 -13.27 25.95
CA ASP A 373 -14.18 -14.38 26.60
C ASP A 373 -12.76 -14.52 26.05
N GLU A 374 -12.62 -14.41 24.73
CA GLU A 374 -11.31 -14.51 24.09
C GLU A 374 -10.41 -13.32 24.40
N ILE A 375 -10.95 -12.09 24.44
CA ILE A 375 -10.21 -10.90 24.88
C ILE A 375 -9.69 -11.07 26.30
N ILE A 376 -10.54 -11.52 27.23
CA ILE A 376 -10.15 -11.76 28.62
C ILE A 376 -9.10 -12.86 28.69
N ARG A 377 -9.28 -13.97 27.97
CA ARG A 377 -8.32 -15.06 27.91
C ARG A 377 -6.95 -14.60 27.41
N ILE A 378 -6.89 -13.80 26.34
CA ILE A 378 -5.62 -13.25 25.82
C ILE A 378 -4.96 -12.36 26.87
N LEU A 379 -5.73 -11.49 27.53
CA LEU A 379 -5.22 -10.60 28.58
C LEU A 379 -4.74 -11.35 29.83
N THR A 380 -5.29 -12.51 30.15
CA THR A 380 -4.90 -13.30 31.33
C THR A 380 -3.89 -14.41 31.01
N THR A 381 -3.45 -14.59 29.75
CA THR A 381 -2.48 -15.62 29.35
C THR A 381 -1.07 -15.03 29.16
N PRO A 382 -0.08 -15.35 30.02
CA PRO A 382 1.25 -14.72 30.04
C PRO A 382 2.09 -14.84 28.76
N ALA A 383 1.81 -15.84 27.90
CA ALA A 383 2.62 -16.15 26.72
C ALA A 383 2.01 -15.72 25.38
N ALA A 384 0.79 -15.16 25.37
CA ALA A 384 0.02 -15.01 24.14
C ALA A 384 0.51 -13.86 23.23
N CYS A 385 0.97 -12.72 23.78
CA CYS A 385 1.70 -11.67 23.05
C CYS A 385 2.14 -10.50 23.94
N ARG A 386 3.11 -9.65 23.50
CA ARG A 386 3.36 -8.31 24.08
C ARG A 386 2.53 -7.26 23.35
N CYS A 387 1.28 -7.09 23.75
CA CYS A 387 0.29 -6.33 22.99
C CYS A 387 -0.28 -5.14 23.77
N ARG A 388 -0.75 -4.10 23.06
CA ARG A 388 -1.68 -3.11 23.65
C ARG A 388 -3.07 -3.40 23.10
N ALA A 389 -4.04 -3.49 24.00
CA ALA A 389 -5.44 -3.62 23.63
C ALA A 389 -5.94 -2.32 22.98
N PHE A 390 -6.64 -2.43 21.85
CA PHE A 390 -7.46 -1.36 21.30
C PHE A 390 -8.95 -1.62 21.50
N LEU A 391 -9.74 -0.59 21.25
CA LEU A 391 -11.00 -0.30 21.93
C LEU A 391 -12.16 -1.17 21.43
N PHE A 392 -12.66 -2.05 22.30
CA PHE A 392 -13.99 -2.64 22.19
C PHE A 392 -14.84 -2.15 23.36
N SER A 393 -15.95 -1.45 23.08
CA SER A 393 -16.85 -0.93 24.11
C SER A 393 -18.00 -1.90 24.35
N SER A 394 -18.01 -2.56 25.50
CA SER A 394 -19.15 -3.37 25.96
C SER A 394 -19.21 -3.40 27.49
N ALA A 395 -20.39 -3.20 28.06
CA ALA A 395 -20.61 -3.25 29.51
C ALA A 395 -20.24 -4.61 30.12
N ASP A 396 -20.56 -5.70 29.41
CA ASP A 396 -20.21 -7.06 29.81
C ASP A 396 -18.69 -7.27 29.81
N LEU A 397 -17.98 -6.78 28.79
CA LEU A 397 -16.51 -6.86 28.75
C LEU A 397 -15.88 -6.09 29.91
N GLY A 398 -16.41 -4.91 30.23
CA GLY A 398 -15.95 -4.10 31.37
C GLY A 398 -16.04 -4.85 32.69
N GLN A 399 -17.17 -5.49 32.97
CA GLN A 399 -17.33 -6.26 34.21
C GLN A 399 -16.39 -7.47 34.25
N ARG A 400 -16.26 -8.24 33.16
CA ARG A 400 -15.33 -9.38 33.11
C ARG A 400 -13.88 -8.94 33.28
N ALA A 401 -13.50 -7.80 32.72
CA ALA A 401 -12.17 -7.23 32.88
C ALA A 401 -11.88 -6.80 34.33
N ILE A 402 -12.88 -6.23 35.01
CA ILE A 402 -12.82 -5.93 36.46
C ILE A 402 -12.62 -7.21 37.25
N ASP A 403 -13.45 -8.22 37.02
CA ASP A 403 -13.38 -9.49 37.74
C ASP A 403 -12.02 -10.19 37.51
N ALA A 404 -11.53 -10.19 36.27
CA ALA A 404 -10.22 -10.75 35.93
C ALA A 404 -9.07 -9.96 36.58
N PHE A 405 -9.15 -8.64 36.60
CA PHE A 405 -8.16 -7.77 37.25
C PHE A 405 -8.08 -8.03 38.77
N GLN A 406 -9.22 -8.27 39.41
CA GLN A 406 -9.30 -8.53 40.85
C GLN A 406 -8.84 -9.94 41.23
N ASN A 407 -9.21 -10.94 40.43
CA ASN A 407 -9.11 -12.34 40.83
C ASN A 407 -7.91 -13.10 40.23
N THR A 408 -7.26 -12.56 39.20
CA THR A 408 -6.14 -13.27 38.52
C THR A 408 -4.79 -12.78 39.03
N SER A 409 -3.98 -13.64 39.63
CA SER A 409 -2.61 -13.31 40.07
C SER A 409 -1.58 -13.53 38.96
N ASP A 410 -0.33 -13.13 39.22
CA ASP A 410 0.85 -13.49 38.40
C ASP A 410 0.88 -12.97 36.95
N LEU A 411 0.00 -12.03 36.62
CA LEU A 411 0.03 -11.34 35.33
C LEU A 411 1.21 -10.36 35.21
N GLU A 412 1.71 -10.16 33.99
CA GLU A 412 2.67 -9.11 33.66
C GLU A 412 2.02 -7.71 33.72
N GLN A 413 2.83 -6.67 33.85
CA GLN A 413 2.35 -5.28 33.96
C GLN A 413 1.43 -4.87 32.80
N TRP A 414 1.76 -5.24 31.56
CA TRP A 414 0.98 -4.88 30.38
C TRP A 414 -0.40 -5.57 30.35
N GLN A 415 -0.53 -6.74 30.95
CA GLN A 415 -1.79 -7.49 31.03
C GLN A 415 -2.78 -6.76 31.94
N TYR A 416 -2.32 -6.29 33.10
CA TYR A 416 -3.11 -5.45 33.98
C TYR A 416 -3.49 -4.11 33.34
N ASP A 417 -2.56 -3.48 32.61
CA ASP A 417 -2.86 -2.25 31.84
C ASP A 417 -3.94 -2.51 30.78
N GLY A 418 -3.86 -3.65 30.08
CA GLY A 418 -4.84 -4.07 29.08
C GLY A 418 -6.23 -4.33 29.66
N LEU A 419 -6.32 -5.01 30.81
CA LEU A 419 -7.57 -5.22 31.54
C LEU A 419 -8.21 -3.89 31.95
N LEU A 420 -7.45 -2.96 32.52
CA LEU A 420 -7.99 -1.63 32.86
C LEU A 420 -8.41 -0.84 31.62
N THR A 421 -7.66 -0.91 30.52
CA THR A 421 -8.05 -0.26 29.26
C THR A 421 -9.41 -0.78 28.76
N ALA A 422 -9.67 -2.09 28.86
CA ALA A 422 -10.97 -2.66 28.51
C ALA A 422 -12.12 -2.11 29.38
N THR A 423 -11.86 -1.70 30.63
CA THR A 423 -12.87 -1.09 31.51
C THR A 423 -13.19 0.38 31.17
N MET A 424 -12.22 1.15 30.64
CA MET A 424 -12.34 2.61 30.51
C MET A 424 -13.18 3.08 29.32
N TYR A 425 -13.39 2.24 28.32
CA TYR A 425 -14.11 2.60 27.08
C TYR A 425 -15.56 2.17 27.07
N VAL A 426 -16.06 1.63 28.18
CA VAL A 426 -17.45 1.29 28.36
C VAL A 426 -18.25 2.57 28.62
N ALA A 427 -19.46 2.67 28.06
CA ALA A 427 -20.39 3.79 28.28
C ALA A 427 -20.93 3.90 29.74
N THR A 428 -20.34 3.20 30.71
CA THR A 428 -20.54 3.39 32.15
C THR A 428 -19.38 4.20 32.70
N PRO A 429 -19.61 5.25 33.51
CA PRO A 429 -18.52 6.10 33.94
C PRO A 429 -17.53 5.27 34.76
N PHE A 430 -16.27 5.19 34.33
CA PHE A 430 -15.13 4.66 35.08
C PHE A 430 -15.22 4.97 36.58
N ARG A 431 -15.74 6.16 36.92
CA ARG A 431 -16.10 6.63 38.27
C ARG A 431 -16.87 5.61 39.14
N GLU A 432 -17.80 4.82 38.58
CA GLU A 432 -18.62 3.84 39.33
C GLU A 432 -17.84 2.60 39.79
N HIS A 433 -16.91 2.11 38.97
CA HIS A 433 -16.14 0.90 39.29
C HIS A 433 -14.77 1.22 39.89
N ARG A 434 -14.28 2.45 39.68
CA ARG A 434 -12.98 2.93 40.12
C ARG A 434 -12.74 2.75 41.62
N GLN A 435 -13.68 3.18 42.46
CA GLN A 435 -13.54 3.06 43.92
C GLN A 435 -13.48 1.60 44.37
N LYS A 436 -14.27 0.72 43.74
CA LYS A 436 -14.28 -0.72 44.02
C LYS A 436 -12.97 -1.38 43.57
N LEU A 437 -12.48 -1.03 42.37
CA LEU A 437 -11.19 -1.49 41.87
C LEU A 437 -10.06 -1.07 42.81
N PHE A 438 -10.00 0.21 43.18
CA PHE A 438 -8.97 0.70 44.08
C PHE A 438 -9.03 0.03 45.46
N ALA A 439 -10.23 -0.09 46.04
CA ALA A 439 -10.41 -0.78 47.33
C ALA A 439 -9.92 -2.23 47.27
N SER A 440 -10.17 -2.95 46.17
CA SER A 440 -9.70 -4.33 45.99
C SER A 440 -8.18 -4.45 45.88
N ILE A 441 -7.50 -3.45 45.29
CA ILE A 441 -6.03 -3.39 45.22
C ILE A 441 -5.47 -3.18 46.63
N ILE A 442 -5.99 -2.18 47.35
CA ILE A 442 -5.48 -1.85 48.69
C ILE A 442 -5.71 -2.97 49.71
N ALA A 443 -6.84 -3.69 49.60
CA ALA A 443 -7.16 -4.82 50.46
C ALA A 443 -6.41 -6.11 50.10
N SER A 444 -5.82 -6.21 48.90
CA SER A 444 -5.06 -7.40 48.51
C SER A 444 -3.69 -7.46 49.18
N HIS A 445 -3.25 -8.67 49.51
CA HIS A 445 -1.89 -8.97 49.98
C HIS A 445 -1.15 -9.92 49.04
N ASP A 446 -1.71 -10.19 47.85
CA ASP A 446 -1.08 -11.07 46.89
C ASP A 446 0.18 -10.42 46.25
N PRO A 447 1.14 -11.23 45.75
CA PRO A 447 2.37 -10.72 45.17
C PRO A 447 2.19 -9.82 43.94
N SER A 448 1.02 -9.82 43.31
CA SER A 448 0.70 -9.04 42.12
C SER A 448 0.08 -7.68 42.42
N ASN A 449 -0.22 -7.39 43.70
CA ASN A 449 -0.79 -6.13 44.15
C ASN A 449 0.02 -4.92 43.66
N GLY A 450 1.35 -4.96 43.77
CA GLY A 450 2.20 -3.85 43.33
C GLY A 450 2.05 -3.52 41.84
N ARG A 451 1.97 -4.53 40.97
CA ARG A 451 1.70 -4.36 39.53
C ARG A 451 0.30 -3.80 39.26
N ARG A 452 -0.73 -4.31 39.95
CA ARG A 452 -2.11 -3.81 39.86
C ARG A 452 -2.18 -2.34 40.27
N LEU A 453 -1.48 -1.96 41.33
CA LEU A 453 -1.39 -0.60 41.84
C LEU A 453 -0.71 0.34 40.82
N VAL A 454 0.40 -0.08 40.24
CA VAL A 454 1.09 0.65 39.17
C VAL A 454 0.17 0.85 37.95
N SER A 455 -0.53 -0.22 37.51
CA SER A 455 -1.48 -0.16 36.38
C SER A 455 -2.62 0.79 36.67
N TYR A 456 -3.21 0.70 37.87
CA TYR A 456 -4.31 1.57 38.28
C TYR A 456 -3.88 3.02 38.33
N ALA A 457 -2.74 3.32 38.96
CA ALA A 457 -2.21 4.67 39.03
C ALA A 457 -1.94 5.25 37.64
N ARG A 458 -1.48 4.41 36.69
CA ARG A 458 -1.16 4.82 35.31
C ARG A 458 -2.40 5.26 34.56
N MET A 459 -3.49 4.50 34.73
CA MET A 459 -4.76 4.75 34.07
C MET A 459 -5.55 5.88 34.74
N ALA A 460 -5.52 5.97 36.07
CA ALA A 460 -6.20 7.03 36.81
C ALA A 460 -5.49 8.38 36.66
N GLY A 461 -4.15 8.42 36.65
CA GLY A 461 -3.34 9.60 36.40
C GLY A 461 -3.79 10.83 37.20
N LEU A 462 -4.18 11.89 36.48
CA LEU A 462 -4.66 13.17 37.04
C LEU A 462 -5.97 13.07 37.84
N THR A 463 -6.70 11.96 37.70
CA THR A 463 -8.01 11.82 38.33
C THR A 463 -7.94 11.25 39.74
N LEU A 464 -6.78 10.77 40.22
CA LEU A 464 -6.56 10.19 41.56
C LEU A 464 -7.12 11.06 42.69
N LEU A 465 -7.99 10.49 43.54
CA LEU A 465 -8.59 11.18 44.68
C LEU A 465 -7.60 11.25 45.84
N ASP A 466 -7.75 12.24 46.71
CA ASP A 466 -6.89 12.38 47.89
C ASP A 466 -6.88 11.15 48.81
N ALA A 467 -8.05 10.55 49.04
CA ALA A 467 -8.15 9.33 49.84
C ALA A 467 -7.37 8.17 49.20
N GLU A 468 -7.40 8.08 47.87
CA GLU A 468 -6.65 7.08 47.12
C GLU A 468 -5.15 7.37 47.14
N MET A 469 -4.74 8.64 47.04
CA MET A 469 -3.34 9.04 47.16
C MET A 469 -2.75 8.72 48.55
N ARG A 470 -3.53 8.93 49.63
CA ARG A 470 -3.11 8.54 50.98
C ARG A 470 -2.96 7.04 51.14
N ALA A 471 -3.90 6.27 50.60
CA ALA A 471 -3.84 4.80 50.61
C ALA A 471 -2.69 4.26 49.73
N LEU A 472 -2.43 4.89 48.58
CA LEU A 472 -1.28 4.60 47.74
C LEU A 472 0.03 4.85 48.50
N MET A 473 0.12 6.00 49.20
CA MET A 473 1.26 6.35 50.02
C MET A 473 1.53 5.31 51.13
N SER A 474 0.48 4.79 51.79
CA SER A 474 0.66 3.76 52.82
C SER A 474 1.10 2.41 52.26
N LYS A 475 0.90 2.16 50.95
CA LYS A 475 1.34 0.94 50.27
C LYS A 475 2.77 1.00 49.71
N LEU A 476 3.39 2.18 49.61
CA LEU A 476 4.76 2.31 49.10
C LEU A 476 5.79 1.40 49.80
N PRO A 477 5.72 1.18 51.14
CA PRO A 477 6.64 0.26 51.81
C PRO A 477 6.46 -1.21 51.39
N GLU A 478 5.31 -1.59 50.83
CA GLU A 478 5.04 -2.97 50.39
C GLU A 478 5.53 -3.23 48.96
N LEU A 479 5.87 -2.17 48.20
CA LEU A 479 6.26 -2.27 46.79
C LEU A 479 7.70 -2.75 46.57
N ARG A 480 7.89 -3.48 45.49
CA ARG A 480 9.21 -3.90 45.00
C ARG A 480 9.91 -2.76 44.28
N GLY A 481 11.22 -2.86 44.13
CA GLY A 481 12.03 -1.84 43.45
C GLY A 481 11.56 -1.52 42.02
N GLU A 482 11.17 -2.53 41.24
CA GLU A 482 10.64 -2.34 39.88
C GLU A 482 9.33 -1.53 39.88
N GLU A 483 8.43 -1.81 40.82
CA GLU A 483 7.12 -1.15 40.93
C GLU A 483 7.29 0.31 41.40
N LEU A 484 8.21 0.55 42.33
CA LEU A 484 8.60 1.90 42.76
C LEU A 484 9.19 2.71 41.58
N PHE A 485 10.03 2.07 40.76
CA PHE A 485 10.58 2.70 39.56
C PHE A 485 9.48 3.05 38.55
N LEU A 486 8.56 2.12 38.26
CA LEU A 486 7.46 2.35 37.33
C LEU A 486 6.52 3.46 37.82
N LEU A 487 6.16 3.48 39.11
CA LEU A 487 5.37 4.56 39.72
C LEU A 487 6.04 5.93 39.59
N ALA A 488 7.37 6.00 39.78
CA ALA A 488 8.11 7.25 39.71
C ALA A 488 8.24 7.79 38.28
N VAL A 489 8.44 6.91 37.29
CA VAL A 489 8.88 7.31 35.94
C VAL A 489 7.84 7.09 34.84
N ASP A 490 7.05 6.01 34.90
CA ASP A 490 6.22 5.57 33.78
C ASP A 490 4.73 5.94 33.95
N VAL A 491 4.27 6.04 35.19
CA VAL A 491 2.86 6.29 35.56
C VAL A 491 2.42 7.75 35.28
N ARG A 492 3.36 8.66 34.95
CA ARG A 492 3.10 10.09 34.64
C ARG A 492 2.19 10.79 35.66
N LEU A 493 2.37 10.48 36.93
CA LEU A 493 1.67 11.14 38.02
C LEU A 493 1.96 12.67 38.01
N PRO A 494 0.95 13.52 38.27
CA PRO A 494 1.15 14.96 38.25
C PRO A 494 2.10 15.46 39.33
N SER A 495 2.71 16.61 39.07
CA SER A 495 3.27 17.44 40.14
C SER A 495 2.15 18.07 41.00
N PRO A 496 2.44 18.48 42.25
CA PRO A 496 1.44 19.11 43.10
C PRO A 496 0.75 20.32 42.46
N ALA A 497 1.48 21.14 41.69
CA ALA A 497 0.88 22.27 40.97
C ALA A 497 -0.02 21.83 39.80
N GLN A 498 0.34 20.77 39.06
CA GLN A 498 -0.51 20.21 38.00
C GLN A 498 -1.83 19.67 38.57
N ALA A 499 -1.77 18.97 39.70
CA ALA A 499 -2.94 18.46 40.40
C ALA A 499 -3.85 19.60 40.91
N ALA A 500 -3.27 20.63 41.51
CA ALA A 500 -4.01 21.81 41.98
C ALA A 500 -4.70 22.56 40.84
N ARG A 501 -4.02 22.75 39.70
CA ARG A 501 -4.59 23.38 38.50
C ARG A 501 -5.72 22.55 37.90
N PHE A 502 -5.59 21.22 37.88
CA PHE A 502 -6.65 20.34 37.36
C PHE A 502 -7.93 20.44 38.21
N SER A 503 -7.80 20.38 39.54
CA SER A 503 -8.91 20.52 40.49
C SER A 503 -9.62 21.86 40.36
N SER A 504 -8.87 22.97 40.24
CA SER A 504 -9.47 24.30 40.09
C SER A 504 -10.17 24.53 38.75
N THR A 505 -9.81 23.77 37.71
CA THR A 505 -10.27 24.02 36.32
C THR A 505 -11.39 23.08 35.89
N TYR A 506 -11.39 21.81 36.30
CA TYR A 506 -12.23 20.78 35.66
C TYR A 506 -13.26 20.11 36.57
N ASP A 507 -13.02 20.01 37.88
CA ASP A 507 -14.01 19.47 38.82
C ASP A 507 -13.70 19.95 40.25
N PRO A 508 -14.33 21.05 40.72
CA PRO A 508 -14.13 21.58 42.07
C PRO A 508 -14.55 20.62 43.19
N GLN A 509 -15.30 19.56 42.87
CA GLN A 509 -15.72 18.54 43.83
C GLN A 509 -14.68 17.40 43.97
N LEU A 510 -13.70 17.32 43.06
CA LEU A 510 -12.52 16.47 43.26
C LEU A 510 -11.62 17.15 44.29
N ASN A 511 -11.76 16.76 45.56
CA ASN A 511 -10.88 17.14 46.68
C ASN A 511 -9.46 16.64 46.43
N VAL A 512 -8.67 17.37 45.64
CA VAL A 512 -7.28 17.06 45.32
C VAL A 512 -6.40 18.13 45.96
N HIS A 513 -5.80 17.82 47.12
CA HIS A 513 -5.00 18.79 47.88
C HIS A 513 -3.52 18.67 47.53
N SER A 514 -2.89 19.80 47.19
CA SER A 514 -1.45 19.87 46.86
C SER A 514 -0.56 19.28 47.96
N ASP A 515 -0.96 19.41 49.22
CA ASP A 515 -0.23 18.84 50.36
C ASP A 515 -0.21 17.31 50.36
N THR A 516 -1.31 16.66 49.97
CA THR A 516 -1.38 15.19 49.83
C THR A 516 -0.40 14.71 48.76
N TRP A 517 -0.31 15.41 47.63
CA TRP A 517 0.63 15.09 46.55
C TRP A 517 2.09 15.37 46.93
N ARG A 518 2.35 16.45 47.65
CA ARG A 518 3.69 16.77 48.17
C ARG A 518 4.16 15.69 49.15
N ALA A 519 3.29 15.24 50.04
CA ALA A 519 3.57 14.16 50.97
C ALA A 519 3.86 12.84 50.24
N PHE A 520 3.07 12.50 49.21
CA PHE A 520 3.30 11.32 48.38
C PHE A 520 4.69 11.33 47.73
N TRP A 521 5.08 12.42 47.07
CA TRP A 521 6.40 12.51 46.43
C TRP A 521 7.55 12.47 47.46
N GLY A 522 7.34 13.04 48.64
CA GLY A 522 8.27 12.90 49.77
C GLY A 522 8.43 11.44 50.22
N ALA A 523 7.32 10.71 50.35
CA ALA A 523 7.33 9.30 50.69
C ALA A 523 7.98 8.43 49.60
N MET A 524 7.68 8.69 48.32
CA MET A 524 8.34 8.03 47.18
C MET A 524 9.85 8.20 47.21
N ARG A 525 10.33 9.44 47.47
CA ARG A 525 11.77 9.71 47.60
C ARG A 525 12.42 8.90 48.72
N SER A 526 11.73 8.73 49.85
CA SER A 526 12.24 7.91 50.97
C SER A 526 12.35 6.41 50.62
N GLN A 527 11.49 5.92 49.73
CA GLN A 527 11.49 4.51 49.30
C GLN A 527 12.39 4.24 48.09
N ALA A 528 12.80 5.27 47.34
CA ALA A 528 13.59 5.11 46.12
C ALA A 528 14.94 4.38 46.33
N SER A 529 15.49 4.40 47.56
CA SER A 529 16.69 3.62 47.93
C SER A 529 16.54 2.11 47.74
N ARG A 530 15.31 1.60 47.70
CA ARG A 530 14.99 0.17 47.51
C ARG A 530 14.99 -0.28 46.05
N ILE A 531 15.19 0.65 45.11
CA ILE A 531 15.37 0.32 43.69
C ILE A 531 16.79 -0.26 43.53
N PRO A 532 16.94 -1.57 43.20
CA PRO A 532 18.23 -2.23 43.23
C PRO A 532 19.18 -1.74 42.14
N ASP A 533 18.66 -1.46 40.95
CA ASP A 533 19.44 -0.97 39.82
C ASP A 533 19.75 0.52 39.98
N ASP A 534 21.05 0.86 40.01
CA ASP A 534 21.53 2.22 40.26
C ASP A 534 21.07 3.21 39.19
N LYS A 535 20.98 2.79 37.92
CA LYS A 535 20.55 3.66 36.83
C LYS A 535 19.05 3.96 36.92
N GLN A 536 18.23 2.95 37.19
CA GLN A 536 16.80 3.10 37.45
C GLN A 536 16.56 3.96 38.69
N ARG A 537 17.32 3.74 39.77
CA ARG A 537 17.22 4.51 41.00
C ARG A 537 17.53 5.99 40.79
N LEU A 538 18.62 6.31 40.11
CA LEU A 538 18.99 7.70 39.79
C LEU A 538 17.94 8.37 38.92
N ARG A 539 17.43 7.66 37.89
CA ARG A 539 16.36 8.18 37.04
C ARG A 539 15.06 8.42 37.80
N ALA A 540 14.68 7.52 38.71
CA ALA A 540 13.52 7.72 39.57
C ALA A 540 13.69 8.93 40.49
N LEU A 541 14.86 9.10 41.11
CA LEU A 541 15.16 10.25 41.97
C LEU A 541 15.13 11.58 41.19
N ASP A 542 15.66 11.60 39.97
CA ASP A 542 15.58 12.78 39.08
C ASP A 542 14.12 13.14 38.75
N GLU A 543 13.32 12.15 38.34
CA GLU A 543 11.91 12.39 38.01
C GLU A 543 11.10 12.84 39.24
N ILE A 544 11.28 12.20 40.40
CA ILE A 544 10.67 12.64 41.67
C ILE A 544 11.10 14.07 42.00
N GLY A 545 12.38 14.39 41.84
CA GLY A 545 12.92 15.73 42.06
C GLY A 545 12.27 16.79 41.17
N LYS A 546 12.08 16.48 39.88
CA LYS A 546 11.35 17.36 38.95
C LYS A 546 9.91 17.60 39.40
N ARG A 547 9.18 16.55 39.79
CA ARG A 547 7.79 16.67 40.26
C ARG A 547 7.69 17.50 41.54
N GLN A 548 8.68 17.40 42.43
CA GLN A 548 8.78 18.23 43.63
C GLN A 548 9.15 19.68 43.32
N ALA A 549 10.01 19.94 42.34
CA ALA A 549 10.42 21.29 41.95
C ALA A 549 9.29 22.08 41.25
N GLU A 550 8.35 21.38 40.61
CA GLU A 550 7.15 21.96 40.00
C GLU A 550 6.04 22.32 41.02
N SER A 551 6.25 22.09 42.33
CA SER A 551 5.22 22.24 43.40
C SER A 551 4.93 23.66 43.84
#